data_AF-A0A183KF70-F1
#
_entry.id   AF-A0A183KF70-F1
#
_cell.length_a   1.000
_cell.length_b   1.000
_cell.length_c   1.000
_cell.angle_alpha   90.00
_cell.angle_beta   90.00
_cell.angle_gamma   90.00
#
_symmetry.space_group_name_H-M   'P 1'
#
loop_
_entity.id
_entity.type
_entity.pdbx_description
1 polymer ?
#
loop_
_entity_poly.entity_id
_entity_poly.type
_entity_poly.pdbx_seq_one_letter_code
_entity_poly.pdbx_strand_id
1 'polypeptide(L)'
;MGDLNAKVGIDNTGYEDIMGRYGLGQRNENGERFANLCAFNKLVIGGTIFPHERIHKATWILPDHTTENQIDHVCINKKFRRTMENVRTRRGAGIASDHHLVVTNLKLKLKKNWTTGQTVLQKFHTAFLRDTDRLNEFKIALNNKFQ
;
A
#
# COMPACT_ATOMS: atom_id res chain seq x y z
N MET A 1 11.76 -2.36 -1.72
CA MET A 1 11.88 -1.62 -3.00
C MET A 1 13.33 -1.24 -3.19
N GLY A 2 13.77 -1.05 -4.43
CA GLY A 2 15.13 -0.59 -4.74
C GLY A 2 15.74 -1.37 -5.89
N ASP A 3 17.01 -1.07 -6.15
CA ASP A 3 17.83 -1.80 -7.11
C ASP A 3 18.23 -3.16 -6.52
N LEU A 4 17.88 -4.22 -7.23
CA LEU A 4 18.19 -5.60 -6.85
C LEU A 4 19.13 -6.26 -7.86
N ASN A 5 19.52 -5.56 -8.93
CA ASN A 5 20.28 -6.10 -10.04
C ASN A 5 19.69 -7.43 -10.59
N ALA A 6 18.35 -7.52 -10.56
CA ALA A 6 17.60 -8.74 -10.84
C ALA A 6 16.68 -8.51 -12.04
N LYS A 7 16.87 -9.27 -13.12
CA LYS A 7 15.99 -9.26 -14.29
C LYS A 7 15.03 -10.43 -14.16
N VAL A 8 13.75 -10.16 -13.92
CA VAL A 8 12.74 -11.20 -13.70
C VAL A 8 12.09 -11.70 -14.99
N GLY A 9 12.10 -10.86 -16.03
CA GLY A 9 11.61 -11.17 -17.37
C GLY A 9 10.09 -11.23 -17.52
N ILE A 10 9.66 -11.67 -18.70
CA ILE A 10 8.25 -11.82 -19.10
C ILE A 10 7.68 -13.18 -18.71
N ASP A 11 8.51 -14.22 -18.77
CA ASP A 11 8.10 -15.56 -18.37
C ASP A 11 7.74 -15.55 -16.88
N ASN A 12 6.56 -16.04 -16.55
CA ASN A 12 6.05 -16.14 -15.19
C ASN A 12 5.68 -17.57 -14.80
N THR A 13 6.10 -18.57 -15.61
CA THR A 13 5.85 -19.99 -15.35
C THR A 13 6.37 -20.37 -13.96
N GLY A 14 5.49 -20.94 -13.12
CA GLY A 14 5.79 -21.31 -11.73
C GLY A 14 5.79 -20.15 -10.72
N TYR A 15 5.55 -18.92 -11.17
CA TYR A 15 5.49 -17.70 -10.35
C TYR A 15 4.23 -16.88 -10.62
N GLU A 16 3.18 -17.49 -11.18
CA GLU A 16 1.97 -16.80 -11.67
C GLU A 16 1.23 -16.03 -10.57
N ASP A 17 1.47 -16.43 -9.32
CA ASP A 17 0.81 -15.90 -8.15
C ASP A 17 1.46 -14.63 -7.59
N ILE A 18 2.73 -14.38 -7.95
CA ILE A 18 3.55 -13.22 -7.56
C ILE A 18 4.01 -12.36 -8.73
N MET A 19 4.01 -12.88 -9.95
CA MET A 19 4.49 -12.21 -11.16
C MET A 19 3.42 -12.16 -12.25
N GLY A 20 3.36 -11.01 -12.92
CA GLY A 20 2.62 -10.87 -14.16
C GLY A 20 3.48 -11.13 -15.39
N ARG A 21 2.91 -10.92 -16.56
CA ARG A 21 3.56 -11.16 -17.87
C ARG A 21 4.07 -9.88 -18.53
N TYR A 22 4.14 -8.78 -17.79
CA TYR A 22 4.51 -7.47 -18.34
C TYR A 22 5.89 -7.01 -17.89
N GLY A 23 6.73 -7.89 -17.34
CA GLY A 23 8.14 -7.59 -17.09
C GLY A 23 8.92 -7.29 -18.37
N LEU A 24 10.21 -7.00 -18.23
CA LEU A 24 11.11 -6.69 -19.36
C LEU A 24 12.23 -7.73 -19.49
N GLY A 25 12.49 -8.18 -20.72
CA GLY A 25 13.63 -9.02 -21.06
C GLY A 25 13.51 -10.48 -20.61
N GLN A 26 14.66 -11.15 -20.55
CA GLN A 26 14.79 -12.53 -20.07
C GLN A 26 15.26 -12.57 -18.62
N ARG A 27 14.86 -13.62 -17.91
CA ARG A 27 15.23 -13.81 -16.51
C ARG A 27 16.71 -14.14 -16.40
N ASN A 28 17.42 -13.47 -15.48
CA ASN A 28 18.80 -13.83 -15.11
C ASN A 28 18.82 -14.59 -13.78
N GLU A 29 19.99 -15.12 -13.38
CA GLU A 29 20.14 -15.88 -12.13
C GLU A 29 19.69 -15.09 -10.89
N ASN A 30 20.04 -13.80 -10.82
CA ASN A 30 19.56 -12.91 -9.75
C ASN A 30 18.03 -12.77 -9.77
N GLY A 31 17.43 -12.71 -10.96
CA GLY A 31 16.00 -12.68 -11.19
C GLY A 31 15.30 -13.93 -10.68
N GLU A 32 15.89 -15.10 -10.87
CA GLU A 32 15.38 -16.36 -10.33
C GLU A 32 15.46 -16.40 -8.80
N ARG A 33 16.61 -16.04 -8.22
CA ARG A 33 16.77 -15.93 -6.75
C ARG A 33 15.78 -14.94 -6.15
N PHE A 34 15.57 -13.81 -6.82
CA PHE A 34 14.62 -12.79 -6.40
C PHE A 34 13.15 -13.24 -6.54
N ALA A 35 12.80 -13.93 -7.63
CA ALA A 35 11.47 -14.51 -7.80
C ALA A 35 11.18 -15.57 -6.72
N ASN A 36 12.16 -16.44 -6.43
CA ASN A 36 12.08 -17.42 -5.33
C ASN A 36 11.88 -16.76 -3.97
N LEU A 37 12.65 -15.70 -3.67
CA LEU A 37 12.48 -14.92 -2.44
C LEU A 37 11.07 -14.33 -2.36
N CYS A 38 10.55 -13.78 -3.45
CA CYS A 38 9.21 -13.21 -3.52
C CYS A 38 8.12 -14.27 -3.34
N ALA A 39 8.25 -15.43 -3.99
CA ALA A 39 7.32 -16.54 -3.87
C ALA A 39 7.26 -17.04 -2.42
N PHE A 40 8.42 -17.28 -1.81
CA PHE A 40 8.53 -17.73 -0.42
C PHE A 40 7.86 -16.75 0.57
N ASN A 41 8.08 -15.46 0.39
CA ASN A 41 7.57 -14.42 1.29
C ASN A 41 6.19 -13.87 0.88
N LYS A 42 5.54 -14.46 -0.14
CA LYS A 42 4.25 -14.00 -0.67
C LYS A 42 4.28 -12.52 -1.05
N LEU A 43 5.30 -12.11 -1.81
CA LEU A 43 5.47 -10.76 -2.31
C LEU A 43 5.19 -10.72 -3.81
N VAL A 44 4.37 -9.78 -4.26
CA VAL A 44 4.05 -9.55 -5.67
C VAL A 44 5.03 -8.53 -6.26
N ILE A 45 5.61 -8.84 -7.43
CA ILE A 45 6.58 -8.00 -8.14
C ILE A 45 5.83 -7.00 -9.03
N GLY A 46 5.60 -5.79 -8.51
CA GLY A 46 4.69 -4.82 -9.11
C GLY A 46 5.05 -4.39 -10.54
N GLY A 47 6.35 -4.31 -10.85
CA GLY A 47 6.85 -3.96 -12.19
C GLY A 47 6.51 -4.95 -13.30
N THR A 48 5.95 -6.12 -12.95
CA THR A 48 5.53 -7.16 -13.91
C THR A 48 4.01 -7.26 -14.10
N ILE A 49 3.23 -6.56 -13.27
CA ILE A 49 1.76 -6.75 -13.16
C ILE A 49 0.98 -5.91 -14.15
N PHE A 50 1.44 -4.70 -14.45
CA PHE A 50 0.69 -3.72 -15.24
C PHE A 50 1.20 -3.66 -16.68
N PRO A 51 0.30 -3.66 -17.68
CA PRO A 51 0.69 -3.47 -19.07
C PRO A 51 1.18 -2.03 -19.27
N HIS A 52 2.43 -1.89 -19.71
CA HIS A 52 3.05 -0.61 -20.03
C HIS A 52 3.92 -0.74 -21.29
N GLU A 53 4.18 0.39 -21.93
CA GLU A 53 5.21 0.50 -22.95
C GLU A 53 6.61 0.26 -22.37
N ARG A 54 7.54 -0.21 -23.20
CA ARG A 54 8.92 -0.52 -22.78
C ARG A 54 9.60 0.67 -22.07
N ILE A 55 9.38 1.87 -22.58
CA ILE A 55 9.88 3.14 -22.03
C ILE A 55 9.40 3.47 -20.61
N HIS A 56 8.39 2.74 -20.11
CA HIS A 56 7.82 2.89 -18.78
C HIS A 56 8.13 1.68 -17.87
N LYS A 57 8.98 0.76 -18.32
CA LYS A 57 9.43 -0.43 -17.57
C LYS A 57 10.93 -0.44 -17.32
N ALA A 58 11.70 0.06 -18.27
CA ALA A 58 13.15 0.15 -18.16
C ALA A 58 13.54 1.11 -17.02
N THR A 59 14.31 0.61 -16.06
CA THR A 59 14.77 1.35 -14.88
C THR A 59 16.22 1.78 -15.01
N TRP A 60 16.97 1.17 -15.92
CA TRP A 60 18.37 1.50 -16.19
C TRP A 60 18.65 1.45 -17.68
N ILE A 61 19.47 2.38 -18.17
CA ILE A 61 19.88 2.50 -19.56
C ILE A 61 21.41 2.56 -19.63
N LEU A 62 22.03 1.72 -20.46
CA LEU A 62 23.47 1.83 -20.75
C LEU A 62 23.79 3.21 -21.37
N PRO A 63 25.00 3.74 -21.17
CA PRO A 63 25.43 4.99 -21.82
C PRO A 63 25.28 4.99 -23.35
N ASP A 64 25.26 3.82 -23.99
CA ASP A 64 25.05 3.66 -25.43
C ASP A 64 23.59 3.79 -25.90
N HIS A 65 22.65 3.97 -24.96
CA HIS A 65 21.20 4.05 -25.20
C HIS A 65 20.56 2.86 -25.91
N THR A 66 21.27 1.74 -26.07
CA THR A 66 20.78 0.56 -26.80
C THR A 66 20.22 -0.50 -25.84
N THR A 67 20.84 -0.63 -24.67
CA THR A 67 20.49 -1.64 -23.69
C THR A 67 19.70 -1.03 -22.55
N GLU A 68 18.51 -1.59 -22.33
CA GLU A 68 17.59 -1.16 -21.28
C GLU A 68 17.27 -2.35 -20.37
N ASN A 69 17.35 -2.16 -19.06
CA ASN A 69 17.09 -3.21 -18.08
C ASN A 69 16.04 -2.77 -17.06
N GLN A 70 15.31 -3.75 -16.52
CA GLN A 70 14.41 -3.59 -15.38
C GLN A 70 15.07 -4.29 -14.18
N ILE A 71 15.78 -3.52 -13.35
CA ILE A 71 16.55 -4.02 -12.19
C ILE A 71 16.10 -3.39 -10.87
N ASP A 72 15.38 -2.27 -10.94
CA ASP A 72 14.73 -1.64 -9.79
C ASP A 72 13.30 -2.15 -9.63
N HIS A 73 13.00 -2.69 -8.44
CA HIS A 73 11.73 -3.36 -8.19
C HIS A 73 10.99 -2.78 -6.99
N VAL A 74 9.67 -2.70 -7.14
CA VAL A 74 8.73 -2.45 -6.05
C VAL A 74 7.95 -3.74 -5.83
N CYS A 75 8.03 -4.28 -4.61
CA CYS A 75 7.25 -5.43 -4.19
C CYS A 75 6.28 -5.07 -3.08
N ILE A 76 5.15 -5.77 -3.05
CA ILE A 76 4.15 -5.63 -2.00
C ILE A 76 3.69 -7.00 -1.54
N ASN A 77 3.36 -7.15 -0.26
CA ASN A 77 2.76 -8.38 0.22
C ASN A 77 1.48 -8.70 -0.57
N LYS A 78 1.32 -9.96 -0.97
CA LYS A 78 0.21 -10.49 -1.77
C LYS A 78 -1.15 -10.16 -1.17
N LYS A 79 -1.27 -10.12 0.16
CA LYS A 79 -2.49 -9.67 0.86
C LYS A 79 -2.93 -8.26 0.45
N PHE A 80 -1.97 -7.38 0.19
CA PHE A 80 -2.19 -6.00 -0.20
C PHE A 80 -2.05 -5.77 -1.71
N ARG A 81 -1.97 -6.81 -2.56
CA ARG A 81 -1.81 -6.63 -4.01
C ARG A 81 -2.83 -5.67 -4.63
N ARG A 82 -4.06 -5.65 -4.11
CA ARG A 82 -5.16 -4.82 -4.61
C ARG A 82 -5.01 -3.33 -4.25
N THR A 83 -4.11 -2.98 -3.34
CA THR A 83 -3.81 -1.58 -3.02
C THR A 83 -2.84 -0.99 -4.02
N MET A 84 -2.04 -1.81 -4.71
CA MET A 84 -1.14 -1.33 -5.76
C MET A 84 -1.94 -1.13 -7.04
N GLU A 85 -2.06 0.12 -7.48
CA GLU A 85 -2.82 0.49 -8.68
C GLU A 85 -1.93 0.62 -9.90
N ASN A 86 -0.64 0.92 -9.71
CA ASN A 86 0.31 1.06 -10.80
C ASN A 86 1.75 0.97 -10.30
N VAL A 87 2.66 0.46 -11.14
CA VAL A 87 4.11 0.61 -11.02
C VAL A 87 4.67 0.96 -12.40
N ARG A 88 5.39 2.08 -12.50
CA ARG A 88 5.97 2.54 -13.77
C ARG A 88 7.24 3.34 -13.55
N THR A 89 8.09 3.34 -14.56
CA THR A 89 9.26 4.21 -14.63
C THR A 89 8.89 5.60 -15.17
N ARG A 90 9.56 6.64 -14.66
CA ARG A 90 9.43 8.05 -15.06
C ARG A 90 10.70 8.53 -15.76
N ARG A 91 10.82 8.22 -17.06
CA ARG A 91 11.95 8.66 -17.92
C ARG A 91 12.12 10.19 -18.00
N GLY A 92 11.04 10.96 -17.91
CA GLY A 92 11.09 12.42 -18.00
C GLY A 92 11.59 13.15 -16.75
N ALA A 93 11.90 12.42 -15.67
CA ALA A 93 12.45 13.01 -14.45
C ALA A 93 13.98 13.06 -14.56
N GLY A 94 14.55 14.26 -14.71
CA GLY A 94 16.00 14.46 -14.75
C GLY A 94 16.61 14.31 -13.35
N ILE A 95 17.21 13.15 -13.06
CA ILE A 95 17.84 12.86 -11.77
C ILE A 95 19.37 12.71 -11.82
N ALA A 96 19.99 13.05 -12.95
CA ALA A 96 21.44 12.97 -13.17
C ALA A 96 22.04 11.59 -12.81
N SER A 97 21.31 10.51 -13.11
CA SER A 97 21.71 9.12 -12.94
C SER A 97 21.40 8.35 -14.22
N ASP A 98 22.12 7.25 -14.42
CA ASP A 98 21.85 6.20 -15.41
C ASP A 98 20.61 5.36 -15.06
N HIS A 99 20.09 5.48 -13.84
CA HIS A 99 18.80 4.96 -13.44
C HIS A 99 17.69 5.98 -13.69
N HIS A 100 16.50 5.45 -13.95
CA HIS A 100 15.26 6.20 -14.00
C HIS A 100 14.43 5.97 -12.75
N LEU A 101 13.71 7.00 -12.31
CA LEU A 101 12.83 6.90 -11.14
C LEU A 101 11.70 5.90 -11.35
N VAL A 102 11.55 4.94 -10.44
CA VAL A 102 10.39 4.03 -10.38
C VAL A 102 9.35 4.58 -9.43
N VAL A 103 8.10 4.69 -9.89
CA VAL A 103 6.98 5.22 -9.13
C VAL A 103 5.89 4.17 -8.99
N THR A 104 5.36 4.04 -7.77
CA THR A 104 4.21 3.18 -7.45
C THR A 104 3.03 4.02 -6.96
N ASN A 105 1.83 3.72 -7.45
CA ASN A 105 0.59 4.32 -6.96
C ASN A 105 -0.10 3.33 -6.03
N LEU A 106 -0.36 3.76 -4.78
CA LEU A 106 -0.99 2.93 -3.75
C LEU A 106 -2.30 3.54 -3.27
N LYS A 107 -3.38 2.77 -3.32
CA LYS A 107 -4.68 3.10 -2.73
C LYS A 107 -4.88 2.35 -1.42
N LEU A 108 -4.71 3.08 -0.32
CA LEU A 108 -4.89 2.55 1.03
C LEU A 108 -6.35 2.69 1.47
N LYS A 109 -6.95 1.60 1.95
CA LYS A 109 -8.23 1.63 2.66
C LYS A 109 -7.95 1.56 4.14
N LEU A 110 -7.92 2.72 4.81
CA LEU A 110 -7.65 2.80 6.24
C LEU A 110 -8.95 2.62 7.02
N LYS A 111 -8.92 1.79 8.06
CA LYS A 111 -9.98 1.75 9.07
C LYS A 111 -9.66 2.81 10.12
N LYS A 112 -10.61 3.69 10.42
CA LYS A 112 -10.48 4.60 11.56
C LYS A 112 -10.43 3.76 12.83
N ASN A 113 -9.30 3.81 13.54
CA ASN A 113 -9.22 3.26 14.87
C ASN A 113 -9.79 4.30 15.82
N TRP A 114 -11.05 4.13 16.20
CA TRP A 114 -11.59 4.89 17.30
C TRP A 114 -10.88 4.40 18.55
N THR A 115 -9.97 5.21 19.10
CA THR A 115 -9.76 5.17 20.54
C THR A 115 -11.12 5.50 21.11
N THR A 116 -11.86 4.48 21.55
CA THR A 116 -12.94 4.70 22.50
C THR A 116 -12.23 5.29 23.72
N GLY A 117 -12.01 6.61 23.71
CA GLY A 117 -11.83 7.36 24.94
C GLY A 117 -13.01 6.90 25.75
N GLN A 118 -12.73 6.17 26.83
CA GLN A 118 -13.73 5.62 27.72
C GLN A 118 -14.66 6.80 28.00
N THR A 119 -15.81 6.87 27.34
CA THR A 119 -16.85 7.80 27.73
C THR A 119 -17.18 7.28 29.10
N VAL A 120 -16.58 7.88 30.11
CA VAL A 120 -16.94 7.65 31.49
C VAL A 120 -18.43 7.93 31.46
N LEU A 121 -19.23 6.86 31.48
CA LEU A 121 -20.66 6.94 31.62
C LEU A 121 -20.81 7.81 32.85
N GLN A 122 -21.23 9.06 32.65
CA GLN A 122 -21.23 10.05 33.72
C GLN A 122 -22.27 9.53 34.69
N LYS A 123 -21.81 8.81 35.73
CA LYS A 123 -22.68 8.27 36.75
C LYS A 123 -23.13 9.47 37.58
N PHE A 124 -24.29 9.99 37.25
CA PHE A 124 -24.92 11.02 38.05
C PHE A 124 -25.20 10.43 39.43
N HIS A 125 -24.85 11.18 40.47
CA HIS A 125 -25.09 10.78 41.85
C HIS A 125 -26.58 10.94 42.15
N THR A 126 -27.36 9.86 42.01
CA THR A 126 -28.83 9.87 42.13
C THR A 126 -29.33 9.73 43.57
N ALA A 127 -28.46 9.74 44.57
CA ALA A 127 -28.86 9.55 45.97
C ALA A 127 -29.92 10.58 46.43
N PHE A 128 -29.80 11.83 45.94
CA PHE A 128 -30.74 12.91 46.25
C PHE A 128 -32.11 12.76 45.58
N LEU A 129 -32.24 11.91 44.55
CA LEU A 129 -33.52 11.62 43.90
C LEU A 129 -34.34 10.56 44.65
N ARG A 130 -33.82 10.03 45.76
CA ARG A 130 -34.57 9.15 46.68
C ARG A 130 -35.52 9.93 47.58
N ASP A 131 -35.27 11.22 47.75
CA ASP A 131 -36.16 12.15 48.46
C ASP A 131 -37.27 12.64 47.51
N THR A 132 -38.51 12.46 47.93
CA THR A 132 -39.70 12.72 47.09
C THR A 132 -39.86 14.20 46.74
N ASP A 133 -39.50 15.10 47.66
CA ASP A 133 -39.62 16.54 47.46
C ASP A 133 -38.57 17.04 46.48
N ARG A 134 -37.31 16.61 46.67
CA ARG A 134 -36.19 16.88 45.75
C ARG A 134 -36.45 16.34 44.34
N LEU A 135 -37.09 15.17 44.23
CA LEU A 135 -37.46 14.58 42.94
C LEU A 135 -38.50 15.43 42.21
N ASN A 136 -39.49 15.96 42.93
CA ASN A 136 -40.54 16.80 42.34
C ASN A 136 -40.00 18.16 41.91
N GLU A 137 -39.17 18.81 42.72
CA GLU A 137 -38.47 20.04 42.33
C GLU A 137 -37.63 19.82 41.05
N PHE A 138 -36.89 18.72 40.99
CA PHE A 138 -36.10 18.37 39.82
C PHE A 138 -36.95 18.20 38.57
N LYS A 139 -38.10 17.51 38.67
CA LYS A 139 -39.04 17.35 37.53
C LYS A 139 -39.59 18.68 37.03
N ILE A 140 -39.96 19.59 37.94
CA ILE A 140 -40.48 20.92 37.59
C ILE A 140 -39.39 21.73 36.89
N ALA A 141 -38.19 21.79 37.46
CA ALA A 141 -37.05 22.51 36.88
C ALA A 141 -36.67 21.96 35.50
N LEU A 142 -36.75 20.63 35.33
CA LEU A 142 -36.45 19.99 34.06
C LEU A 142 -37.49 20.30 33.00
N ASN A 143 -38.80 20.24 33.32
CA ASN A 143 -39.87 20.61 32.39
C ASN A 143 -39.77 22.08 31.95
N ASN A 144 -39.51 23.00 32.88
CA ASN A 144 -39.38 24.43 32.57
C ASN A 144 -38.17 24.76 31.68
N LYS A 145 -37.13 23.92 31.69
CA LYS A 145 -35.91 24.15 30.90
C LYS A 145 -36.07 23.78 29.42
N PHE A 146 -37.06 22.95 29.10
CA PHE A 146 -37.29 22.43 27.75
C PHE A 146 -38.62 22.89 27.14
N GLN A 147 -39.28 23.86 27.76
CA GLN A 147 -40.31 24.73 27.17
C GLN A 147 -39.68 26.01 26.66
#